data_AF-A0AAD3NGE6-F1
#
_entry.id   AF-A0AAD3NGE6-F1
#
_cell.length_a   1.000
_cell.length_b   1.000
_cell.length_c   1.000
_cell.angle_alpha   90.00
_cell.angle_beta   90.00
_cell.angle_gamma   90.00
#
_symmetry.space_group_name_H-M   'P 1'
#
loop_
_entity.id
_entity.type
_entity.pdbx_description
1 polymer ?
#
loop_
_entity_poly.entity_id
_entity_poly.type
_entity_poly.pdbx_seq_one_letter_code
_entity_poly.pdbx_strand_id
1 'polypeptide(L)'
;MKLTLTKALPSDLSKVIVLDTDITFATDIAELWGIFRKFTDKQVIGLVENQSDWYLGNLWKNHKPWPALGRGFNTGVILLYLERLRRIGWEQMWRLTAERELMSMLSTSLADQDIFNAFIKQNPILVHQLPCFWNVQLSDHTRSEQCYTEVSDLK
;
A
#
# COMPACT_ATOMS: atom_id res chain seq x y z
N MET A 1 12.06 1.83 -4.59
CA MET A 1 11.76 2.29 -5.97
C MET A 1 10.32 2.78 -6.13
N LYS A 2 9.33 2.16 -5.46
CA LYS A 2 7.89 2.43 -5.67
C LYS A 2 7.51 3.91 -5.48
N LEU A 3 8.11 4.59 -4.49
CA LEU A 3 7.87 6.01 -4.18
C LEU A 3 8.26 6.98 -5.32
N THR A 4 9.20 6.61 -6.20
CA THR A 4 9.75 7.52 -7.23
C THR A 4 9.08 7.35 -8.59
N LEU A 5 8.10 6.45 -8.73
CA LEU A 5 7.49 6.10 -10.02
C LEU A 5 6.78 7.27 -10.70
N THR A 6 6.24 8.23 -9.96
CA THR A 6 5.64 9.45 -10.55
C THR A 6 6.64 10.28 -11.35
N LYS A 7 7.94 10.17 -11.02
CA LYS A 7 9.06 10.86 -11.66
C LYS A 7 9.80 9.98 -12.66
N ALA A 8 9.94 8.69 -12.35
CA ALA A 8 10.70 7.75 -13.18
C ALA A 8 9.95 7.33 -14.45
N LEU A 9 8.62 7.29 -14.40
CA LEU A 9 7.79 6.87 -15.54
C LEU A 9 7.33 8.06 -16.38
N PRO A 10 7.06 7.86 -17.70
CA PRO A 10 6.59 8.90 -18.62
C PRO A 10 5.38 9.69 -18.09
N SER A 11 5.32 10.99 -18.41
CA SER A 11 4.32 11.93 -17.89
C SER A 11 2.90 11.67 -18.41
N ASP A 12 2.78 11.06 -19.59
CA ASP A 12 1.54 10.64 -20.24
C ASP A 12 0.97 9.34 -19.67
N LEU A 13 1.78 8.53 -18.98
CA LEU A 13 1.32 7.34 -18.28
C LEU A 13 0.52 7.75 -17.03
N SER A 14 -0.79 7.46 -17.03
CA SER A 14 -1.72 7.95 -16.00
C SER A 14 -1.91 7.02 -14.81
N LYS A 15 -1.76 5.71 -15.00
CA LYS A 15 -2.03 4.67 -14.00
C LYS A 15 -1.04 3.51 -14.16
N VAL A 16 -0.67 2.87 -13.06
CA VAL A 16 0.11 1.62 -13.06
C VAL A 16 -0.31 0.72 -11.93
N ILE A 17 -0.15 -0.59 -12.13
CA ILE A 17 -0.14 -1.57 -11.05
C ILE A 17 1.33 -1.89 -10.75
N VAL A 18 1.70 -1.79 -9.48
CA VAL A 18 3.03 -2.15 -8.97
C VAL A 18 2.90 -3.47 -8.23
N LEU A 19 3.80 -4.40 -8.54
CA LEU A 19 3.75 -5.78 -8.09
C LEU A 19 5.14 -6.18 -7.60
N ASP A 20 5.21 -6.84 -6.45
CA ASP A 20 6.43 -7.53 -6.03
C ASP A 20 6.69 -8.75 -6.92
N THR A 21 7.94 -9.22 -6.97
CA THR A 21 8.36 -10.29 -7.88
C THR A 21 8.06 -11.69 -7.36
N ASP A 22 7.65 -11.80 -6.11
CA ASP A 22 7.36 -13.05 -5.39
C ASP A 22 5.86 -13.38 -5.32
N ILE A 23 5.05 -12.76 -6.19
CA ILE A 23 3.61 -12.99 -6.25
C ILE A 23 3.22 -14.10 -7.24
N THR A 24 2.07 -14.72 -7.00
CA THR A 24 1.41 -15.64 -7.95
C THR A 24 0.00 -15.14 -8.26
N PHE A 25 -0.37 -15.15 -9.55
CA PHE A 25 -1.72 -14.80 -9.99
C PHE A 25 -2.64 -16.03 -9.97
N ALA A 26 -3.83 -15.85 -9.39
CA ALA A 26 -4.89 -16.86 -9.38
C ALA A 26 -6.16 -16.40 -10.13
N THR A 27 -6.16 -15.19 -10.69
CA THR A 27 -7.25 -14.62 -11.49
C THR A 27 -6.70 -13.65 -12.55
N ASP A 28 -7.55 -13.15 -13.44
CA ASP A 28 -7.19 -12.20 -14.49
C ASP A 28 -6.78 -10.84 -13.91
N ILE A 29 -5.55 -10.40 -14.24
CA ILE A 29 -5.01 -9.09 -13.85
C ILE A 29 -5.85 -7.91 -14.38
N ALA A 30 -6.60 -8.10 -15.47
CA ALA A 30 -7.50 -7.09 -16.02
C ALA A 30 -8.63 -6.73 -15.04
N GLU A 31 -9.07 -7.66 -14.19
CA GLU A 31 -10.06 -7.40 -13.16
C GLU A 31 -9.51 -6.44 -12.09
N LEU A 32 -8.27 -6.66 -11.65
CA LEU A 32 -7.56 -5.75 -10.74
C LEU A 32 -7.42 -4.35 -11.37
N TRP A 33 -7.06 -4.29 -12.65
CA TRP A 33 -7.01 -3.02 -13.39
C TRP A 33 -8.37 -2.30 -13.42
N GLY A 34 -9.46 -3.06 -13.54
CA GLY A 34 -10.83 -2.55 -13.49
C GLY A 34 -11.16 -1.78 -12.21
N ILE A 35 -10.48 -2.06 -11.09
CA ILE A 35 -10.73 -1.41 -9.80
C ILE A 35 -10.41 0.09 -9.82
N PHE A 36 -9.53 0.56 -10.72
CA PHE A 36 -9.33 2.01 -10.88
C PHE A 36 -10.64 2.77 -11.20
N ARG A 37 -11.64 2.12 -11.80
CA ARG A 37 -12.96 2.73 -12.06
C ARG A 37 -13.80 2.92 -10.80
N LYS A 38 -13.47 2.21 -9.72
CA LYS A 38 -14.12 2.31 -8.40
C LYS A 38 -13.48 3.38 -7.52
N PHE A 39 -12.38 3.99 -7.95
CA PHE A 39 -11.77 5.09 -7.20
C PHE A 39 -12.70 6.30 -7.22
N THR A 40 -12.89 6.93 -6.07
CA THR A 40 -13.49 8.26 -6.00
C THR A 40 -12.60 9.28 -6.70
N ASP A 41 -13.08 10.51 -6.89
CA ASP A 41 -12.32 11.63 -7.43
C ASP A 41 -11.07 11.98 -6.59
N LYS A 42 -11.10 11.69 -5.29
CA LYS A 42 -10.00 11.95 -4.35
C LYS A 42 -8.97 10.82 -4.25
N GLN A 43 -9.36 9.57 -4.51
CA GLN A 43 -8.47 8.42 -4.32
C GLN A 43 -7.36 8.37 -5.37
N VAL A 44 -6.14 8.08 -4.95
CA VAL A 44 -4.93 8.07 -5.79
C VAL A 44 -4.06 6.82 -5.63
N ILE A 45 -4.24 6.08 -4.53
CA ILE A 45 -3.53 4.83 -4.22
C ILE A 45 -4.57 3.76 -3.87
N GLY A 46 -4.42 2.55 -4.40
CA GLY A 46 -5.16 1.37 -3.99
C GLY A 46 -4.23 0.32 -3.40
N LEU A 47 -4.54 -0.18 -2.21
CA LEU A 47 -3.71 -1.11 -1.45
C LEU A 47 -4.58 -2.08 -0.65
N VAL A 48 -4.02 -3.23 -0.29
CA VAL A 48 -4.62 -4.18 0.66
C VAL A 48 -4.09 -3.92 2.05
N GLU A 49 -4.97 -3.95 3.05
CA GLU A 49 -4.58 -3.86 4.47
C GLU A 49 -3.56 -4.97 4.79
N ASN A 50 -2.56 -4.64 5.60
CA ASN A 50 -1.57 -5.59 6.07
C ASN A 50 -2.25 -6.69 6.89
N GLN A 51 -1.90 -7.94 6.63
CA GLN A 51 -2.48 -9.12 7.26
C GLN A 51 -1.72 -9.54 8.53
N SER A 52 -0.86 -8.68 9.08
CA SER A 52 -0.21 -8.88 10.37
C SER A 52 -0.40 -7.67 11.30
N ASP A 53 -0.17 -7.86 12.59
CA ASP A 53 -0.26 -6.80 13.60
C ASP A 53 1.01 -5.92 13.69
N TRP A 54 1.87 -5.95 12.65
CA TRP A 54 3.12 -5.19 12.60
C TRP A 54 2.94 -3.73 13.01
N TYR A 55 2.02 -3.01 12.36
CA TYR A 55 1.80 -1.60 12.64
C TYR A 55 0.99 -1.31 13.91
N LEU A 56 0.46 -2.34 14.60
CA LEU A 56 -0.18 -2.17 15.90
C LEU A 56 0.82 -2.13 17.06
N GLY A 57 2.07 -2.55 16.83
CA GLY A 57 3.14 -2.51 17.85
C GLY A 57 3.09 -3.65 18.86
N ASN A 58 2.27 -4.67 18.60
CA ASN A 58 1.98 -5.73 19.57
C ASN A 58 2.78 -7.02 19.33
N LEU A 59 3.68 -7.04 18.34
CA LEU A 59 4.40 -8.26 17.98
C LEU A 59 5.45 -8.66 19.03
N TRP A 60 6.24 -7.71 19.54
CA TRP A 60 7.35 -7.99 20.46
C TRP A 60 7.55 -6.86 21.47
N LYS A 61 8.23 -7.16 22.58
CA LYS A 61 8.62 -6.15 23.58
C LYS A 61 9.50 -5.09 22.92
N ASN A 62 9.13 -3.82 23.10
CA ASN A 62 9.79 -2.64 22.51
C ASN A 62 9.64 -2.50 20.98
N HIS A 63 8.76 -3.27 20.33
CA HIS A 63 8.42 -3.01 18.94
C HIS A 63 7.76 -1.62 18.84
N LYS A 64 8.40 -0.70 18.12
CA LYS A 64 7.85 0.62 17.79
C LYS A 64 7.65 0.68 16.28
N PRO A 65 6.41 0.57 15.78
CA PRO A 65 6.18 0.60 14.35
C PRO A 65 6.20 2.04 13.84
N TRP A 66 6.42 2.20 12.53
CA TRP A 66 6.12 3.46 11.86
C TRP A 66 4.63 3.79 11.96
N PRO A 67 4.22 5.08 11.86
CA PRO A 67 2.82 5.42 11.94
C PRO A 67 2.03 4.79 10.78
N ALA A 68 0.92 4.13 11.09
CA ALA A 68 -0.04 3.66 10.08
C ALA A 68 -1.50 3.87 10.52
N LEU A 69 -2.42 3.69 9.58
CA LEU A 69 -3.86 3.56 9.84
C LEU A 69 -4.19 2.08 10.09
N GLY A 70 -4.83 1.74 11.21
CA GLY A 70 -5.20 0.36 11.52
C GLY A 70 -3.97 -0.57 11.51
N ARG A 71 -4.07 -1.71 10.82
CA ARG A 71 -2.92 -2.62 10.63
C ARG A 71 -1.92 -2.11 9.59
N GLY A 72 -2.15 -0.96 8.97
CA GLY A 72 -1.39 -0.47 7.84
C GLY A 72 -1.71 -1.22 6.55
N PHE A 73 -0.95 -0.96 5.50
CA PHE A 73 -1.14 -1.51 4.17
C PHE A 73 0.15 -2.19 3.70
N ASN A 74 -0.02 -3.31 2.98
CA ASN A 74 1.09 -4.04 2.39
C ASN A 74 1.39 -3.49 0.98
N THR A 75 2.66 -3.26 0.64
CA THR A 75 3.07 -2.68 -0.65
C THR A 75 3.35 -3.70 -1.76
N GLY A 76 3.05 -4.98 -1.56
CA GLY A 76 3.26 -6.03 -2.56
C GLY A 76 2.38 -5.92 -3.80
N VAL A 77 1.19 -5.34 -3.66
CA VAL A 77 0.30 -4.98 -4.76
C VAL A 77 -0.20 -3.56 -4.55
N ILE A 78 0.12 -2.66 -5.47
CA ILE A 78 -0.27 -1.24 -5.41
C ILE A 78 -0.92 -0.80 -6.71
N LEU A 79 -2.10 -0.19 -6.63
CA LEU A 79 -2.68 0.59 -7.72
C LEU A 79 -2.27 2.05 -7.56
N LEU A 80 -1.43 2.57 -8.46
CA LEU A 80 -1.02 3.97 -8.43
C LEU A 80 -1.69 4.75 -9.56
N TYR A 81 -2.49 5.76 -9.19
CA TYR A 81 -3.03 6.74 -10.13
C TYR A 81 -2.01 7.87 -10.32
N LEU A 82 -0.97 7.62 -11.11
CA LEU A 82 0.19 8.50 -11.31
C LEU A 82 -0.18 9.94 -11.66
N GLU A 83 -1.15 10.15 -12.54
CA GLU A 83 -1.59 11.50 -12.93
C GLU A 83 -2.07 12.31 -11.72
N ARG A 84 -2.88 11.70 -10.86
CA ARG A 84 -3.40 12.35 -9.64
C ARG A 84 -2.32 12.53 -8.59
N LEU A 85 -1.44 11.53 -8.43
CA LEU A 85 -0.28 11.63 -7.54
C LEU A 85 0.65 12.79 -7.93
N ARG A 86 0.92 12.97 -9.22
CA ARG A 86 1.69 14.12 -9.73
C ARG A 86 0.98 15.44 -9.40
N ARG A 87 -0.34 15.51 -9.61
CA ARG A 87 -1.15 16.71 -9.35
C ARG A 87 -1.13 17.16 -7.89
N ILE A 88 -1.12 16.21 -6.95
CA ILE A 88 -1.04 16.53 -5.51
C ILE A 88 0.39 16.75 -5.01
N GLY A 89 1.40 16.68 -5.86
CA GLY A 89 2.80 16.89 -5.46
C GLY A 89 3.40 15.72 -4.68
N TRP A 90 3.05 14.47 -5.06
CA TRP A 90 3.49 13.25 -4.37
C TRP A 90 4.99 13.23 -4.01
N GLU A 91 5.88 13.61 -4.94
CA GLU A 91 7.34 13.61 -4.70
C GLU A 91 7.73 14.41 -3.45
N GLN A 92 7.13 15.59 -3.29
CA GLN A 92 7.40 16.44 -2.13
C GLN A 92 6.74 15.86 -0.88
N MET A 93 5.51 15.39 -0.98
CA MET A 93 4.75 14.90 0.18
C MET A 93 5.39 13.67 0.84
N TRP A 94 5.81 12.66 0.05
CA TRP A 94 6.40 11.46 0.64
C TRP A 94 7.78 11.76 1.23
N ARG A 95 8.57 12.67 0.64
CA ARG A 95 9.87 13.10 1.19
C ARG A 95 9.71 13.79 2.53
N LEU A 96 8.81 14.79 2.62
CA LEU A 96 8.53 15.49 3.87
C LEU A 96 8.00 14.55 4.95
N THR A 97 7.20 13.55 4.55
CA THR A 97 6.73 12.50 5.48
C THR A 97 7.90 11.69 6.00
N ALA A 98 8.77 11.18 5.11
CA ALA A 98 9.93 10.40 5.50
C ALA A 98 10.89 11.19 6.41
N GLU A 99 11.22 12.43 6.04
CA GLU A 99 12.09 13.32 6.83
C GLU A 99 11.52 13.54 8.24
N ARG A 100 10.22 13.83 8.35
CA ARG A 100 9.55 14.04 9.64
C ARG A 100 9.63 12.81 10.54
N GLU A 101 9.28 11.64 10.01
CA GLU A 101 9.23 10.42 10.82
C GLU A 101 10.63 9.92 11.19
N LEU A 102 11.64 10.11 10.31
CA LEU A 102 13.03 9.75 10.59
C LEU A 102 13.63 10.50 11.78
N MET A 103 13.12 11.68 12.13
CA MET A 103 13.51 12.39 13.37
C MET A 103 13.23 11.58 14.64
N SER A 104 12.26 10.65 14.60
CA SER A 104 11.84 9.87 15.77
C SER A 104 12.07 8.35 15.63
N MET A 105 12.12 7.85 14.40
CA MET A 105 12.28 6.42 14.09
C MET A 105 13.73 6.03 13.78
N LEU A 106 14.60 7.00 13.42
CA LEU A 106 16.01 6.85 13.02
C LEU A 106 16.25 6.06 11.72
N SER A 107 15.37 5.12 11.38
CA SER A 107 15.42 4.32 10.15
C SER A 107 14.04 3.76 9.80
N THR A 108 13.85 3.37 8.53
CA THR A 108 12.70 2.57 8.11
C THR A 108 12.92 1.10 8.47
N SER A 109 11.88 0.41 8.92
CA SER A 109 11.92 -1.03 9.16
C SER A 109 11.48 -1.84 7.93
N LEU A 110 10.48 -1.35 7.19
CA LEU A 110 9.91 -1.95 5.98
C LEU A 110 10.04 -1.02 4.75
N ALA A 111 11.11 -0.22 4.72
CA ALA A 111 11.49 0.65 3.62
C ALA A 111 10.35 1.54 3.08
N ASP A 112 9.89 1.31 1.84
CA ASP A 112 8.85 2.13 1.22
C ASP A 112 7.46 1.91 1.84
N GLN A 113 7.17 0.73 2.36
CA GLN A 113 5.91 0.42 3.04
C GLN A 113 5.68 1.33 4.24
N ASP A 114 6.71 1.63 5.01
CA ASP A 114 6.62 2.53 6.16
C ASP A 114 6.26 3.96 5.75
N ILE A 115 6.88 4.45 4.67
CA ILE A 115 6.63 5.80 4.17
C ILE A 115 5.21 5.91 3.58
N PHE A 116 4.76 4.91 2.83
CA PHE A 116 3.37 4.85 2.36
C PHE A 116 2.39 4.87 3.54
N ASN A 117 2.61 4.04 4.56
CA ASN A 117 1.73 3.97 5.72
C ASN A 117 1.69 5.28 6.52
N ALA A 118 2.84 5.91 6.74
CA ALA A 118 2.89 7.19 7.44
C ALA A 118 2.17 8.30 6.66
N PHE A 119 2.33 8.34 5.34
CA PHE A 119 1.61 9.26 4.47
C PHE A 119 0.09 9.01 4.53
N ILE A 120 -0.32 7.75 4.42
CA ILE A 120 -1.73 7.35 4.41
C ILE A 120 -2.41 7.68 5.74
N LYS A 121 -1.72 7.48 6.87
CA LYS A 121 -2.24 7.86 8.19
C LYS A 121 -2.61 9.35 8.26
N GLN A 122 -1.84 10.20 7.59
CA GLN A 122 -2.10 11.64 7.51
C GLN A 122 -3.16 12.00 6.45
N ASN A 123 -3.39 11.12 5.45
CA ASN A 123 -4.23 11.37 4.28
C ASN A 123 -5.15 10.19 3.93
N PRO A 124 -5.98 9.68 4.86
CA PRO A 124 -6.71 8.42 4.67
C PRO A 124 -7.71 8.46 3.50
N ILE A 125 -8.27 9.64 3.20
CA ILE A 125 -9.23 9.85 2.10
C ILE A 125 -8.64 9.59 0.69
N LEU A 126 -7.31 9.57 0.58
CA LEU A 126 -6.61 9.34 -0.68
C LEU A 126 -6.47 7.86 -1.06
N VAL A 127 -6.87 6.95 -0.17
CA VAL A 127 -6.70 5.51 -0.35
C VAL A 127 -8.02 4.82 -0.69
N HIS A 128 -7.94 3.93 -1.68
CA HIS A 128 -8.96 2.92 -1.94
C HIS A 128 -8.49 1.60 -1.33
N GLN A 129 -9.13 1.14 -0.26
CA GLN A 129 -8.81 -0.15 0.33
C GLN A 129 -9.34 -1.28 -0.56
N LEU A 130 -8.43 -2.12 -1.04
CA LEU A 130 -8.73 -3.29 -1.84
C LEU A 130 -9.21 -4.44 -0.94
N PRO A 131 -10.13 -5.29 -1.42
CA PRO A 131 -10.41 -6.58 -0.79
C PRO A 131 -9.14 -7.40 -0.61
N CYS A 132 -9.05 -8.14 0.49
CA CYS A 132 -7.77 -8.71 0.91
C CYS A 132 -7.24 -9.83 0.01
N PHE A 133 -8.12 -10.50 -0.75
CA PHE A 133 -7.74 -11.51 -1.73
C PHE A 133 -6.92 -10.97 -2.92
N TRP A 134 -6.88 -9.64 -3.14
CA TRP A 134 -6.02 -9.04 -4.16
C TRP A 134 -4.53 -9.02 -3.78
N ASN A 135 -4.21 -9.26 -2.50
CA ASN A 135 -2.84 -9.37 -2.01
C ASN A 135 -2.84 -10.19 -0.71
N VAL A 136 -2.96 -11.51 -0.89
CA VAL A 136 -2.87 -12.48 0.19
C VAL A 136 -1.40 -12.60 0.61
N GLN A 137 -1.12 -12.31 1.88
CA GLN A 137 0.24 -12.16 2.39
C GLN A 137 0.66 -13.42 3.15
N LEU A 138 1.67 -14.11 2.64
CA LEU A 138 2.22 -15.33 3.23
C LEU A 138 3.56 -15.02 3.90
N SER A 139 3.53 -14.81 5.21
CA SER A 139 4.71 -14.58 6.04
C SER A 139 4.45 -14.99 7.49
N ASP A 140 5.48 -14.98 8.32
CA ASP A 140 5.33 -15.23 9.76
C ASP A 140 4.33 -14.25 10.40
N HIS A 141 3.46 -14.77 11.27
CA HIS A 141 2.40 -14.03 11.97
C HIS A 141 1.33 -13.37 11.08
N THR A 142 1.21 -13.78 9.82
CA THR A 142 0.09 -13.40 8.98
C THR A 142 -1.23 -14.02 9.46
N ARG A 143 -2.34 -13.32 9.21
CA ARG A 143 -3.73 -13.75 9.43
C ARG A 143 -4.44 -13.99 8.10
N SER A 144 -3.69 -14.40 7.08
CA SER A 144 -4.20 -14.62 5.71
C SER A 144 -5.32 -15.65 5.63
N GLU A 145 -5.43 -16.55 6.62
CA GLU A 145 -6.52 -17.54 6.74
C GLU A 145 -7.92 -16.93 6.56
N GLN A 146 -8.13 -15.71 7.07
CA GLN A 146 -9.40 -14.98 6.99
C GLN A 146 -9.74 -14.51 5.56
N CYS A 147 -8.74 -14.43 4.68
CA CYS A 147 -8.92 -13.99 3.29
C CYS A 147 -9.28 -15.14 2.35
N TYR A 148 -9.00 -16.39 2.71
CA TYR A 148 -9.39 -17.55 1.90
C TYR A 148 -10.85 -17.94 2.12
N THR A 149 -11.42 -17.68 3.30
CA THR A 149 -12.83 -18.01 3.60
C THR A 149 -13.83 -17.16 2.80
N GLU A 150 -13.43 -15.99 2.31
CA GLU A 150 -14.24 -15.15 1.42
C GLU A 150 -14.08 -15.56 -0.07
N VAL A 151 -13.04 -16.33 -0.41
CA VAL A 151 -12.71 -16.73 -1.79
C VAL A 151 -13.44 -18.00 -2.23
N SER A 152 -14.07 -18.76 -1.32
CA SER A 152 -14.90 -19.91 -1.68
C SER A 152 -16.14 -19.55 -2.53
N ASP A 153 -16.46 -18.27 -2.65
CA ASP A 153 -17.52 -17.73 -3.51
C ASP A 153 -17.01 -17.29 -4.91
N LEU A 154 -15.70 -17.39 -5.18
CA LEU A 154 -15.11 -17.21 -6.50
C LEU A 154 -15.02 -18.58 -7.20
N LYS A 155 -16.18 -19.09 -7.60
CA LYS A 155 -16.32 -20.21 -8.56
C LYS A 155 -17.18 -19.79 -9.75
#